data_AF-A0A914KSJ8-F1
#
_entry.id   AF-A0A914KSJ8-F1
#
_cell.length_a   1.000
_cell.length_b   1.000
_cell.length_c   1.000
_cell.angle_alpha   90.00
_cell.angle_beta   90.00
_cell.angle_gamma   90.00
#
_symmetry.space_group_name_H-M   'P 1'
#
loop_
_entity.id
_entity.type
_entity.pdbx_description
1 polymer ?
#
loop_
_entity_poly.entity_id
_entity_poly.type
_entity_poly.pdbx_seq_one_letter_code
_entity_poly.pdbx_strand_id
1 'polypeptide(L)'
;MCKSAMNLMLINLALADLFNLDLTSLEWAPTLWIGRPHWPINWRWGCPLVRYFECVFLFASILSQLIVCIERFIAICYLLQARRLCSNKKAIYSLIIIWIFVLLFSLPNILFNRRIN
;
A
#
# COMPACT_ATOMS: atom_id res chain seq x y z
N MET A 1 2.02 5.99 -26.23
CA MET A 1 1.42 5.31 -25.07
C MET A 1 2.44 4.34 -24.47
N CYS A 2 3.04 4.63 -23.32
CA CYS A 2 3.87 3.63 -22.63
C CYS A 2 2.99 2.67 -21.83
N LYS A 3 2.36 1.77 -22.57
CA LYS A 3 1.51 0.73 -22.01
C LYS A 3 2.28 -0.11 -20.98
N SER A 4 3.56 -0.40 -21.23
CA SER A 4 4.36 -1.25 -20.33
C SER A 4 4.59 -0.67 -18.92
N ALA A 5 4.88 0.63 -18.79
CA ALA A 5 5.16 1.27 -17.50
C ALA A 5 3.87 1.39 -16.66
N MET A 6 2.83 1.90 -17.31
CA MET A 6 1.53 2.12 -16.71
C MET A 6 0.87 0.80 -16.30
N ASN A 7 0.99 -0.26 -17.10
CA ASN A 7 0.46 -1.58 -16.75
C ASN A 7 1.15 -2.14 -15.50
N LEU A 8 2.47 -1.96 -15.36
CA LEU A 8 3.20 -2.41 -14.18
C LEU A 8 2.76 -1.66 -12.91
N MET A 9 2.54 -0.35 -13.02
CA MET A 9 2.00 0.44 -11.91
C MET A 9 0.58 0.05 -11.53
N LEU A 10 -0.28 -0.22 -12.51
CA LEU A 10 -1.65 -0.69 -12.28
C LEU A 10 -1.67 -2.06 -11.62
N ILE A 11 -0.77 -2.97 -11.99
CA ILE A 11 -0.65 -4.28 -11.33
C ILE A 11 -0.16 -4.13 -9.89
N ASN A 12 0.86 -3.30 -9.64
CA ASN A 12 1.33 -3.04 -8.27
C ASN A 12 0.22 -2.44 -7.40
N LEU A 13 -0.55 -1.49 -7.95
CA LEU A 13 -1.70 -0.89 -7.29
C LEU A 13 -2.77 -1.95 -6.95
N ALA A 14 -3.17 -2.74 -7.94
CA ALA A 14 -4.17 -3.79 -7.74
C ALA A 14 -3.74 -4.82 -6.67
N LEU A 15 -2.46 -5.20 -6.66
CA LEU A 15 -1.92 -6.07 -5.63
C LEU A 15 -1.97 -5.41 -4.25
N ALA A 16 -1.56 -4.15 -4.13
CA ALA A 16 -1.62 -3.41 -2.87
C ALA A 16 -3.05 -3.31 -2.33
N ASP A 17 -4.03 -3.06 -3.20
CA ASP A 17 -5.45 -3.00 -2.84
C ASP A 17 -6.00 -4.37 -2.40
N LEU A 18 -5.63 -5.45 -3.10
CA LEU A 18 -6.02 -6.81 -2.71
C LEU A 18 -5.46 -7.17 -1.34
N PHE A 19 -4.17 -6.93 -1.10
CA PHE A 19 -3.57 -7.19 0.21
C PHE A 19 -4.18 -6.32 1.31
N ASN A 20 -4.48 -5.06 1.02
CA ASN A 20 -5.18 -4.20 1.97
C ASN A 20 -6.56 -4.76 2.32
N LEU A 21 -7.35 -5.15 1.32
CA LEU A 21 -8.68 -5.75 1.51
C LEU A 21 -8.60 -7.05 2.32
N ASP A 22 -7.66 -7.93 2.01
CA ASP A 22 -7.47 -9.20 2.71
C ASP A 22 -7.09 -8.97 4.18
N LEU A 23 -6.19 -8.03 4.47
CA LEU A 23 -5.75 -7.72 5.83
C LEU A 23 -6.84 -7.04 6.66
N THR A 24 -7.55 -6.06 6.10
CA THR A 24 -8.71 -5.46 6.76
C THR A 24 -9.77 -6.53 7.02
N SER A 25 -10.04 -7.41 6.07
CA SER A 25 -10.99 -8.52 6.28
C SER A 25 -10.55 -9.42 7.44
N LEU A 26 -9.25 -9.69 7.56
CA LEU A 26 -8.67 -10.50 8.64
C LEU A 26 -8.71 -9.81 10.01
N GLU A 27 -8.56 -8.48 10.07
CA GLU A 27 -8.70 -7.70 11.31
C GLU A 27 -10.16 -7.68 11.79
N TRP A 28 -11.12 -7.52 10.86
CA TRP A 28 -12.53 -7.35 11.19
C TRP A 28 -13.30 -8.67 11.33
N ALA A 29 -12.81 -9.77 10.74
CA ALA A 29 -13.46 -11.08 10.83
C ALA A 29 -13.73 -11.55 12.27
N PRO A 30 -12.79 -11.51 13.24
CA PRO A 30 -13.06 -11.91 14.62
C PRO A 30 -14.22 -11.14 15.26
N THR A 31 -14.27 -9.83 15.01
CA THR A 31 -15.32 -8.96 15.52
C THR A 31 -16.69 -9.32 14.94
N LEU A 32 -16.75 -9.59 13.63
CA LEU A 32 -17.98 -9.92 12.91
C LEU A 32 -18.50 -11.34 13.21
N TRP A 33 -17.61 -12.33 13.33
CA TRP A 33 -18.00 -13.73 13.49
C TRP A 33 -18.17 -14.16 14.94
N ILE A 34 -17.37 -13.64 15.87
CA ILE A 34 -17.30 -14.10 17.27
C ILE A 34 -17.86 -13.04 18.24
N GLY A 35 -18.08 -11.80 17.79
CA GLY A 35 -18.59 -10.70 18.62
C GLY A 35 -17.61 -10.27 19.71
N ARG A 36 -16.33 -10.65 19.60
CA ARG A 36 -15.27 -10.24 20.53
C ARG A 36 -14.09 -9.68 19.74
N PRO A 37 -13.48 -8.57 20.21
CA PRO A 37 -12.36 -7.93 19.52
C PRO A 37 -11.03 -8.68 19.69
N HIS A 38 -11.04 -9.90 20.21
CA HIS A 38 -9.84 -10.70 20.40
C HIS A 38 -9.62 -11.65 19.22
N TRP A 39 -8.38 -11.73 18.75
CA TRP A 39 -8.01 -12.68 17.72
C TRP A 39 -8.20 -14.11 18.25
N PRO A 40 -8.86 -15.01 17.50
CA PRO A 40 -9.19 -16.36 17.97
C PRO A 40 -7.96 -17.27 18.11
N ILE A 41 -6.85 -16.89 17.48
CA ILE A 41 -5.57 -17.61 17.53
C ILE A 41 -4.68 -16.93 18.57
N ASN A 42 -4.07 -17.72 19.45
CA ASN A 42 -3.19 -17.34 20.57
C ASN A 42 -1.88 -16.62 20.17
N TRP A 43 -1.89 -15.87 19.07
CA TRP A 43 -0.73 -15.19 18.51
C TRP A 43 -0.66 -13.76 19.04
N ARG A 44 0.04 -13.60 20.17
CA ARG A 44 0.27 -12.30 20.86
C ARG A 44 0.90 -11.23 19.96
N TRP A 45 1.52 -11.64 18.86
CA TRP A 45 2.16 -10.77 17.87
C TRP A 45 1.29 -10.50 16.64
N GLY A 46 0.12 -11.12 16.50
CA GLY A 46 -0.69 -11.07 15.28
C GLY A 46 -1.40 -9.77 15.05
N CYS A 47 -2.19 -9.36 16.03
CA CYS A 47 -2.92 -8.10 16.01
C CYS A 47 -2.02 -6.88 15.68
N PRO A 48 -0.86 -6.67 16.34
CA PRO A 48 0.02 -5.55 15.97
C PRO A 48 0.63 -5.69 14.56
N LEU A 49 0.93 -6.91 14.11
CA LEU A 49 1.50 -7.15 12.78
C LEU A 49 0.48 -6.93 11.66
N VAL A 50 -0.74 -7.48 11.80
CA VAL A 50 -1.81 -7.31 10.80
C VAL A 50 -2.13 -5.83 10.63
N ARG A 51 -2.29 -5.09 11.73
CA ARG A 51 -2.54 -3.65 11.68
C ARG A 51 -1.37 -2.84 11.10
N TYR A 52 -0.13 -3.26 11.39
CA TYR A 52 1.04 -2.66 10.76
C TYR A 52 1.03 -2.84 9.24
N PHE A 53 0.82 -4.08 8.78
CA PHE A 53 0.80 -4.38 7.35
C PHE A 53 -0.37 -3.69 6.66
N GLU A 54 -1.55 -3.66 7.25
CA GLU A 54 -2.71 -2.94 6.72
C GLU A 54 -2.36 -1.46 6.47
N CYS A 55 -1.78 -0.77 7.46
CA CYS A 55 -1.32 0.61 7.28
C CYS A 55 -0.29 0.72 6.14
N VAL A 56 0.65 -0.22 6.04
CA VAL A 56 1.65 -0.24 4.96
C VAL A 56 0.99 -0.36 3.59
N PHE A 57 0.10 -1.32 3.39
CA PHE A 57 -0.56 -1.53 2.10
C PHE A 57 -1.51 -0.38 1.76
N LEU A 58 -2.21 0.20 2.74
CA LEU A 58 -3.06 1.38 2.56
C LEU A 58 -2.27 2.58 2.04
N PHE A 59 -1.17 2.94 2.71
CA PHE A 59 -0.34 4.08 2.27
C PHE A 59 0.34 3.80 0.93
N ALA A 60 0.79 2.57 0.69
CA ALA A 60 1.38 2.17 -0.59
C ALA A 60 0.37 2.29 -1.74
N SER A 61 -0.90 1.91 -1.50
CA SER A 61 -1.99 2.06 -2.48
C SER A 61 -2.26 3.53 -2.79
N ILE A 62 -2.50 4.36 -1.76
CA ILE A 62 -2.79 5.80 -1.93
C ILE A 62 -1.68 6.49 -2.73
N LEU A 63 -0.42 6.25 -2.38
CA LEU A 63 0.72 6.85 -3.08
C LEU A 63 0.85 6.32 -4.51
N SER A 64 0.60 5.03 -4.74
CA SER A 64 0.59 4.46 -6.09
C SER A 64 -0.52 5.05 -6.96
N GLN A 65 -1.72 5.22 -6.42
CA GLN A 65 -2.85 5.85 -7.10
C GLN A 65 -2.56 7.32 -7.42
N LEU A 66 -1.95 8.06 -6.49
CA LEU A 66 -1.53 9.44 -6.71
C LEU A 66 -0.55 9.56 -7.88
N ILE A 67 0.44 8.67 -7.98
CA ILE A 67 1.35 8.70 -9.15
C ILE A 67 0.59 8.44 -10.44
N VAL A 68 -0.30 7.44 -10.48
CA VAL A 68 -1.11 7.18 -11.69
C VAL A 68 -1.94 8.41 -12.08
N CYS A 69 -2.53 9.11 -11.12
CA CYS A 69 -3.26 10.37 -11.36
C CYS A 69 -2.33 11.46 -11.92
N ILE A 70 -1.14 11.63 -11.35
CA ILE A 70 -0.13 12.60 -11.82
C ILE A 70 0.32 12.27 -13.24
N GLU A 71 0.61 11.01 -13.53
CA GLU A 71 1.01 10.58 -14.88
C GLU A 71 -0.08 10.85 -15.91
N ARG A 72 -1.36 10.58 -15.59
CA ARG A 72 -2.49 10.89 -16.46
C ARG A 72 -2.66 12.40 -16.65
N PHE A 73 -2.53 13.18 -15.57
CA PHE A 73 -2.59 14.64 -15.65
C PHE A 73 -1.50 15.21 -16.56
N ILE A 74 -0.25 14.76 -16.39
CA ILE A 74 0.87 15.21 -17.22
C ILE A 74 0.72 14.73 -18.66
N ALA A 75 0.18 13.53 -18.90
CA ALA A 75 -0.10 13.06 -20.26
C ALA A 75 -1.12 13.92 -21.00
N ILE A 76 -2.11 14.47 -20.29
CA ILE A 76 -3.14 15.35 -20.85
C ILE A 76 -2.58 16.76 -21.06
N CYS A 77 -1.89 17.34 -20.07
CA CYS A 77 -1.42 18.72 -20.13
C CYS A 77 -0.09 18.90 -20.90
N TYR A 78 0.80 17.90 -20.89
CA TYR A 78 2.15 17.99 -21.43
C TYR A 78 2.52 16.79 -22.31
N LEU A 79 2.03 16.79 -23.55
CA LEU A 79 2.27 15.77 -24.57
C LEU A 79 3.78 15.47 -24.81
N LEU A 80 4.66 16.49 -24.75
CA LEU A 80 6.12 16.32 -24.92
C LEU A 80 6.82 15.72 -23.68
N GLN A 81 6.36 16.08 -22.47
CA GLN A 81 6.93 15.57 -21.21
C GLN A 81 6.50 14.12 -20.95
N ALA A 82 5.29 13.74 -21.41
CA ALA A 82 4.75 12.39 -21.29
C ALA A 82 5.70 11.32 -21.88
N ARG A 83 6.42 11.64 -22.96
CA ARG A 83 7.41 10.73 -23.58
C ARG A 83 8.67 10.54 -22.72
N ARG A 84 9.02 11.50 -21.86
CA ARG A 84 10.11 11.38 -20.87
C ARG A 84 9.69 10.62 -19.60
N LEU A 85 8.45 10.80 -19.14
CA LEU A 85 7.89 10.09 -17.98
C LEU A 85 7.60 8.61 -18.25
N CYS A 86 7.36 8.28 -19.50
CA CYS A 86 7.32 6.95 -20.12
C CYS A 86 8.50 5.98 -19.83
N SER A 87 9.43 6.32 -18.93
CA SER A 87 10.57 5.48 -18.58
C SER A 87 10.17 4.49 -17.49
N ASN A 88 10.02 3.21 -17.84
CA ASN A 88 9.77 2.11 -16.90
C ASN A 88 10.69 2.17 -15.66
N LYS A 89 11.94 2.61 -15.85
CA LYS A 89 12.94 2.70 -14.78
C LYS A 89 12.57 3.74 -13.71
N LYS A 90 11.97 4.87 -14.11
CA LYS A 90 11.57 5.93 -13.17
C LYS A 90 10.34 5.53 -12.37
N ALA A 91 9.36 4.88 -13.01
CA ALA A 91 8.18 4.34 -12.35
C ALA A 91 8.55 3.29 -11.29
N ILE A 92 9.42 2.32 -11.65
CA ILE A 92 9.91 1.30 -10.72
C ILE A 92 10.68 1.93 -9.55
N TYR A 93 11.53 2.93 -9.83
CA TYR A 93 12.28 3.62 -8.79
C TYR A 93 11.35 4.36 -7.81
N SER A 94 10.33 5.06 -8.31
CA SER A 94 9.32 5.71 -7.47
C SER A 94 8.55 4.71 -6.61
N LEU A 95 8.20 3.54 -7.15
CA LEU A 95 7.57 2.46 -6.37
C LEU A 95 8.50 2.01 -5.24
N ILE A 96 9.76 1.70 -5.53
CA ILE A 96 10.73 1.27 -4.51
C ILE A 96 10.86 2.32 -3.41
N ILE A 97 10.94 3.61 -3.75
CA ILE A 97 10.98 4.69 -2.76
C ILE A 97 9.73 4.70 -1.88
N ILE A 98 8.53 4.59 -2.48
CA ILE A 98 7.27 4.55 -1.73
C ILE A 98 7.28 3.39 -0.74
N TRP A 99 7.62 2.18 -1.20
CA TRP A 99 7.68 1.01 -0.35
C TRP A 99 8.63 1.20 0.83
N ILE A 100 9.84 1.71 0.60
CA ILE A 100 10.82 1.98 1.66
C ILE A 100 10.28 3.05 2.62
N PHE A 101 9.71 4.14 2.09
CA PHE A 101 9.20 5.25 2.89
C PHE A 101 8.05 4.81 3.79
N VAL A 102 7.10 4.04 3.25
CA VAL A 102 5.94 3.54 3.98
C VAL A 102 6.36 2.49 5.01
N LEU A 103 7.32 1.61 4.70
CA LEU A 103 7.89 0.69 5.67
C LEU A 103 8.54 1.44 6.83
N LEU A 104 9.34 2.49 6.56
CA LEU A 104 9.94 3.31 7.60
C LEU A 104 8.90 4.05 8.45
N PHE A 105 7.90 4.64 7.79
CA PHE A 105 6.88 5.46 8.46
C PHE A 105 5.95 4.64 9.35
N SER A 106 5.74 3.37 9.00
CA SER A 106 4.93 2.45 9.79
C SER A 106 5.70 1.79 10.94
N LEU A 107 7.05 1.74 10.92
CA LEU A 107 7.88 1.18 12.01
C LEU A 107 7.48 1.67 13.42
N PRO A 108 7.20 2.96 13.66
CA PRO A 108 6.76 3.43 14.97
C PRO A 108 5.45 2.77 15.44
N ASN A 109 4.55 2.33 14.55
CA ASN A 109 3.31 1.64 14.95
C ASN A 109 3.60 0.30 15.64
N ILE A 110 4.64 -0.43 15.23
CA ILE A 110 5.06 -1.67 15.92
C ILE A 110 5.71 -1.34 17.26
N LEU A 111 6.55 -0.29 17.30
CA LEU A 111 7.32 0.07 18.50
C LEU A 111 6.44 0.65 19.60
N PHE A 112 5.45 1.48 19.27
CA PHE A 112 4.56 2.11 20.24
C PHE A 112 3.38 1.23 20.67
N ASN A 113 2.96 0.25 19.86
CA ASN A 113 1.88 -0.66 20.25
C ASN A 113 2.30 -1.71 21.31
N ARG A 114 3.51 -1.60 21.88
CA ARG A 114 3.97 -2.35 23.07
C ARG A 114 3.56 -1.73 24.42
N ARG A 115 2.76 -0.65 24.45
CA ARG A 115 2.53 0.16 25.66
C ARG A 115 1.11 0.13 26.22
N ILE A 116 0.47 -1.03 26.26
CA ILE A 116 -0.60 -1.29 27.25
C ILE A 116 -0.50 -2.76 27.69
N ASN A 117 0.39 -3.01 28.64
CA ASN A 117 0.42 -4.23 29.43
C ASN A 117 0.52 -3.82 30.91
#